data_AF-A0AB39XNA9-F1
#
_entry.id   AF-A0AB39XNA9-F1
#
_cell.length_a   1.000
_cell.length_b   1.000
_cell.length_c   1.000
_cell.angle_alpha   90.00
_cell.angle_beta   90.00
_cell.angle_gamma   90.00
#
_symmetry.space_group_name_H-M   'P 1'
#
loop_
_entity.id
_entity.type
_entity.pdbx_description
1 polymer ?
#
loop_
_entity_poly.entity_id
_entity_poly.type
_entity_poly.pdbx_seq_one_letter_code
_entity_poly.pdbx_strand_id
1 'polypeptide(L)' 'MDVPRYHFDLVDSRTVTDEGGSELPDDIQALDVAEVIARRLLAERPELKGRNFSILITNQEGEEIGKVPLDVLH' A
#
# COMPACT_ATOMS: atom_id res chain seq x y z
N MET A 1 -15.21 19.90 1.30
CA MET A 1 -15.37 18.47 1.65
C MET A 1 -13.97 18.00 1.93
N ASP A 2 -13.69 17.60 3.16
CA ASP A 2 -12.36 17.12 3.56
C ASP A 2 -12.26 15.69 3.05
N VAL A 3 -11.38 15.44 2.07
CA VAL A 3 -11.10 14.10 1.57
C VAL A 3 -10.07 13.48 2.51
N PRO A 4 -10.38 12.34 3.16
CA PRO A 4 -9.42 11.73 4.07
C PRO A 4 -8.14 11.38 3.31
N ARG A 5 -6.99 11.72 3.92
CA ARG A 5 -5.70 11.36 3.34
C ARG A 5 -5.29 10.00 3.87
N TYR A 6 -4.95 9.12 2.94
CA TYR A 6 -4.43 7.79 3.24
C TYR A 6 -2.97 7.74 2.81
N HIS A 7 -2.16 7.13 3.65
CA HIS A 7 -0.74 6.89 3.44
C HIS A 7 -0.52 5.44 3.05
N PHE A 8 0.28 5.24 2.01
CA PHE A 8 0.63 3.92 1.48
C PHE A 8 2.09 3.65 1.78
N ASP A 9 2.32 2.93 2.87
CA ASP A 9 3.66 2.55 3.31
C ASP A 9 3.96 1.14 2.83
N LEU A 10 4.93 1.00 1.93
CA LEU A 10 5.46 -0.30 1.55
C LEU A 10 6.38 -0.81 2.66
N VAL A 11 5.88 -1.74 3.47
CA VAL A 11 6.61 -2.37 4.56
C VAL A 11 7.19 -3.72 4.11
N ASP A 12 8.49 -3.88 4.30
CA ASP A 12 9.22 -5.14 4.22
C ASP A 12 9.70 -5.56 5.61
N SER A 13 10.08 -6.83 5.71
CA SER A 13 10.83 -7.41 6.82
C SER A 13 12.02 -6.58 7.29
N ARG A 14 12.61 -5.75 6.42
CA ARG A 14 13.81 -4.94 6.71
C ARG A 14 13.68 -3.44 6.40
N THR A 15 12.72 -3.01 5.57
CA THR A 15 12.65 -1.63 5.09
C THR A 15 11.22 -1.14 4.97
N VAL A 16 10.96 0.08 5.45
CA VAL A 16 9.71 0.81 5.18
C VAL A 16 10.00 1.87 4.13
N THR A 17 9.28 1.84 3.03
CA THR A 17 9.33 2.86 1.96
C THR A 17 7.96 3.50 1.86
N ASP A 18 7.87 4.80 2.10
CA ASP A 18 6.67 5.57 1.80
C ASP A 18 6.52 5.62 0.28
N GLU A 19 5.51 4.95 -0.27
CA GLU A 19 5.16 5.04 -1.69
C GLU A 19 4.27 6.26 -1.98
N GLY A 20 3.94 7.01 -0.93
CA GLY A 20 3.23 8.28 -0.96
C GLY A 20 1.82 8.19 -0.41
N GLY A 21 1.29 9.34 0.01
CA GLY A 21 -0.10 9.47 0.44
C GLY A 21 -1.02 9.83 -0.73
N SER A 22 -2.17 9.16 -0.83
CA SER A 22 -3.25 9.56 -1.73
C SER A 22 -4.47 10.04 -0.95
N GLU A 23 -5.07 11.11 -1.42
CA GLU A 23 -6.37 11.58 -0.95
C GLU A 23 -7.44 10.67 -1.53
N LEU A 24 -8.01 9.82 -0.69
CA LEU A 24 -9.00 8.84 -1.10
C LEU A 24 -10.27 9.04 -0.28
N PRO A 25 -11.45 8.85 -0.88
CA PRO A 25 -12.69 9.13 -0.17
C PRO A 25 -13.09 8.01 0.79
N ASP A 26 -12.61 6.78 0.58
CA ASP A 26 -13.02 5.59 1.33
C ASP A 26 -11.92 4.53 1.39
N ASP A 27 -12.00 3.69 2.42
CA ASP A 27 -11.10 2.54 2.66
C ASP A 27 -11.11 1.53 1.50
N ILE A 28 -12.27 1.38 0.83
CA ILE A 28 -12.42 0.52 -0.36
C ILE A 28 -11.51 1.00 -1.48
N GLN A 29 -11.46 2.32 -1.73
CA GLN A 29 -10.57 2.88 -2.75
C GLN A 29 -9.11 2.79 -2.34
N ALA A 30 -8.82 2.89 -1.04
CA ALA A 30 -7.47 2.67 -0.54
C ALA A 30 -6.99 1.24 -0.80
N LEU A 31 -7.83 0.24 -0.58
CA LEU A 31 -7.49 -1.14 -0.91
C LEU A 31 -7.27 -1.37 -2.41
N ASP A 32 -8.12 -0.78 -3.27
CA ASP A 32 -7.97 -0.89 -4.73
C ASP A 32 -6.65 -0.25 -5.20
N VAL A 33 -6.34 0.96 -4.71
CA VAL A 33 -5.08 1.65 -5.00
C VAL A 33 -3.88 0.86 -4.50
N ALA A 34 -3.95 0.28 -3.30
CA ALA A 34 -2.88 -0.57 -2.77
C ALA A 34 -2.64 -1.79 -3.68
N GLU A 35 -3.69 -2.44 -4.18
CA GLU A 35 -3.54 -3.56 -5.11
C GLU A 35 -2.92 -3.13 -6.45
N VAL A 36 -3.31 -1.97 -6.98
CA VAL A 36 -2.73 -1.40 -8.20
C VAL A 36 -1.24 -1.08 -8.00
N ILE A 37 -0.86 -0.47 -6.88
CA ILE A 37 0.54 -0.19 -6.53
C ILE A 37 1.32 -1.50 -6.40
N ALA A 38 0.79 -2.49 -5.69
CA ALA A 38 1.39 -3.81 -5.54
C ALA A 38 1.68 -4.45 -6.90
N ARG A 39 0.68 -4.47 -7.80
CA ARG A 39 0.82 -5.05 -9.14
C ARG A 39 1.82 -4.27 -9.99
N ARG A 40 1.83 -2.94 -9.89
CA ARG A 40 2.76 -2.06 -10.62
C ARG A 40 4.19 -2.27 -10.14
N LEU A 41 4.42 -2.33 -8.83
CA LEU A 41 5.72 -2.65 -8.24
C LEU A 41 6.23 -4.02 -8.68
N LEU A 42 5.36 -5.03 -8.71
CA LEU A 42 5.72 -6.36 -9.22
C LEU A 42 6.07 -6.34 -10.72
N ALA A 43 5.40 -5.50 -11.51
CA ALA A 43 5.69 -5.35 -12.94
C ALA A 43 7.00 -4.59 -13.20
N GLU A 44 7.27 -3.52 -12.44
CA GLU A 44 8.49 -2.72 -12.56
C GLU A 44 9.70 -3.39 -11.91
N ARG A 45 9.49 -4.12 -10.80
CA ARG A 45 10.50 -4.77 -9.98
C ARG A 45 10.02 -6.14 -9.53
N PRO A 46 10.06 -7.16 -10.41
CA PRO A 46 9.72 -8.53 -10.04
C PRO A 46 10.65 -9.11 -8.95
N GLU A 47 11.81 -8.48 -8.70
CA GLU A 47 12.71 -8.77 -7.56
C GLU A 47 12.10 -8.49 -6.18
N LEU A 48 11.02 -7.70 -6.11
CA LEU A 48 10.24 -7.51 -4.90
C LEU A 48 9.32 -8.72 -4.62
N LYS A 49 9.02 -9.53 -5.65
CA LYS A 49 8.25 -10.77 -5.48
C LYS A 49 9.08 -11.78 -4.68
N GLY A 50 8.57 -12.21 -3.52
CA GLY A 50 9.23 -13.17 -2.63
C GLY A 50 10.01 -12.59 -1.44
N ARG A 51 9.95 -11.26 -1.21
CA ARG A 51 10.50 -10.63 0.00
C ARG A 51 9.46 -10.39 1.11
N ASN A 52 8.21 -10.83 0.94
CA ASN A 52 7.10 -10.57 1.86
C ASN A 52 6.77 -9.08 2.03
N PHE A 53 6.91 -8.30 0.96
CA PHE A 53 6.45 -6.91 0.94
C PHE A 53 4.94 -6.84 1.17
N SER A 54 4.52 -5.87 1.97
CA SER A 54 3.11 -5.54 2.21
C SER A 54 2.92 -4.04 2.09
N ILE A 55 1.83 -3.60 1.47
CA ILE A 55 1.42 -2.20 1.48
C ILE A 55 0.52 -2.01 2.68
N LEU A 56 1.00 -1.22 3.63
CA LEU A 56 0.24 -0.77 4.77
C LEU A 56 -0.51 0.50 4.38
N ILE A 57 -1.81 0.51 4.69
CA ILE A 57 -2.70 1.63 4.47
C ILE A 57 -2.94 2.24 5.84
N THR A 58 -2.42 3.45 6.05
CA THR A 58 -2.70 4.24 7.25
C THR A 58 -3.53 5.46 6.90
N ASN A 59 -4.42 5.89 7.79
CA ASN A 59 -5.12 7.16 7.61
C ASN A 59 -4.20 8.34 8.02
N GLN A 60 -4.70 9.56 7.86
CA GLN A 60 -4.00 10.79 8.26
C GLN A 60 -3.68 10.87 9.77
N GLU A 61 -4.39 10.10 10.60
CA GLU A 61 -4.14 10.00 12.04
C GLU A 61 -3.11 8.91 12.39
N GLY A 62 -2.66 8.13 11.40
CA GLY A 62 -1.73 7.02 11.58
C GLY A 62 -2.40 5.69 11.99
N GLU A 63 -3.72 5.61 11.90
CA GLU A 63 -4.47 4.37 12.14
C GLU A 63 -4.33 3.42 10.95
N GLU A 64 -3.95 2.16 11.20
CA GLU A 64 -3.92 1.11 10.18
C GLU A 64 -5.34 0.75 9.74
N ILE A 65 -5.69 1.17 8.53
CA ILE A 65 -6.97 0.86 7.90
C ILE A 65 -6.93 -0.55 7.30
N GLY A 66 -5.80 -0.92 6.72
CA GLY A 66 -5.64 -2.23 6.09
C GLY A 66 -4.23 -2.48 5.63
N LYS A 67 -3.97 -3.73 5.22
CA LYS A 67 -2.69 -4.11 4.61
C LYS A 67 -2.89 -5.08 3.45
N VAL A 68 -2.19 -4.83 2.36
CA VAL A 68 -2.23 -5.65 1.15
C VAL A 68 -0.86 -6.29 0.93
N PRO A 69 -0.70 -7.60 1.14
CA PRO A 69 0.56 -8.29 0.86
C PRO A 69 0.80 -8.43 -0.66
N LEU A 70 1.98 -8.03 -1.14
CA LEU A 70 2.38 -8.19 -2.55
C LEU A 70 2.53 -9.68 -2.94
N ASP A 71 2.82 -10.55 -1.97
CA ASP A 71 3.05 -11.99 -2.20
C ASP A 71 1.77 -12.77 -2.58
N VAL A 72 0.59 -12.22 -2.27
CA VAL A 72 -0.70 -12.91 -2.46
C VAL A 72 -1.26 -12.75 -3.89
N LEU A 73 -0.66 -11.87 -4.71
CA LEU A 73 -0.97 -11.76 -6.14
C LEU A 73 -0.35 -12.95 -6.91
N HIS A 74 -1.13 -14.04 -6.97
CA HIS A 74 -0.79 -15.30 -7.64
C HIS A 74 -0.85 -15.16 -9.17
#